data_AF-A0A2E8LJ05-F1
#
_entry.id   AF-A0A2E8LJ05-F1
#
_cell.length_a   1.000
_cell.length_b   1.000
_cell.length_c   1.000
_cell.angle_alpha   90.00
_cell.angle_beta   90.00
_cell.angle_gamma   90.00
#
_symmetry.space_group_name_H-M   'P 1'
#
loop_
_entity.id
_entity.type
_entity.pdbx_description
1 polymer ?
#
loop_
_entity_poly.entity_id
_entity_poly.type
_entity_poly.pdbx_seq_one_letter_code
_entity_poly.pdbx_strand_id
1 'polypeptide(L)'
;MGPSARPGPRAPGRRRHPDAARGARRLARRTGDRHAGGGRLERRAGRPHRRHRRLRTRGGVVSAEPDGGAGEVRLPPSLEGVERVQSVRTPIRLEYDYRPSAAAESYLRAYEDRRIIGHRSPVDGAVFIPPRGVDPRHGTATTDEVELPDTGHVGNFCVTHLPIPGRKDLELPYVSAWIHLDGAAVGFLGLVRGCATDEVRIGMRVRAVWKPDDELGATAENILHWEPTGEPDVPVEWAGNRAFLRGQAGLEDGADDEVPDA
;
A
#
# COMPACT_ATOMS: atom_id res chain seq x y z
N MET A 1 5.96 -66.43 -21.88
CA MET A 1 4.91 -66.04 -22.87
C MET A 1 4.52 -64.61 -22.55
N GLY A 2 5.12 -63.59 -23.16
CA GLY A 2 4.75 -63.04 -24.49
C GLY A 2 3.93 -61.74 -24.28
N PRO A 3 4.13 -60.66 -25.06
CA PRO A 3 5.02 -59.58 -24.63
C PRO A 3 4.38 -58.18 -24.44
N SER A 4 5.19 -57.34 -23.78
CA SER A 4 5.19 -55.88 -23.69
C SER A 4 5.07 -55.15 -25.05
N ALA A 5 4.37 -54.01 -25.07
CA ALA A 5 4.49 -53.00 -26.11
C ALA A 5 4.51 -51.59 -25.50
N ARG A 6 5.68 -50.95 -25.55
CA ARG A 6 5.91 -49.52 -25.30
C ARG A 6 5.58 -48.73 -26.57
N PRO A 7 5.02 -47.51 -26.50
CA PRO A 7 5.12 -46.54 -27.59
C PRO A 7 6.35 -45.65 -27.40
N GLY A 8 7.26 -45.68 -28.38
CA GLY A 8 8.36 -44.72 -28.52
C GLY A 8 7.93 -43.37 -29.11
N PRO A 9 8.83 -42.38 -29.17
CA PRO A 9 8.50 -40.97 -29.37
C PRO A 9 8.32 -40.60 -30.85
N ARG A 10 7.43 -39.64 -31.13
CA ARG A 10 7.33 -38.95 -32.43
C ARG A 10 7.76 -37.49 -32.30
N ALA A 11 8.69 -37.07 -33.13
CA ALA A 11 9.04 -35.68 -33.44
C ALA A 11 9.14 -35.53 -34.98
N PRO A 12 9.34 -34.32 -35.55
CA PRO A 12 8.45 -33.17 -35.52
C PRO A 12 8.00 -32.77 -36.95
N GLY A 13 6.75 -32.37 -37.12
CA GLY A 13 6.22 -31.88 -38.41
C GLY A 13 6.33 -30.36 -38.55
N ARG A 14 7.12 -29.88 -39.51
CA ARG A 14 7.29 -28.47 -39.88
C ARG A 14 6.06 -27.92 -40.63
N ARG A 15 5.62 -26.73 -40.17
CA ARG A 15 5.15 -25.51 -40.87
C ARG A 15 4.14 -25.63 -42.02
N ARG A 16 3.09 -24.79 -41.94
CA ARG A 16 2.81 -23.70 -42.91
C ARG A 16 1.76 -22.71 -42.36
N HIS A 17 2.13 -21.43 -42.39
CA HIS A 17 1.23 -20.27 -42.32
C HIS A 17 0.25 -20.26 -43.51
N PRO A 18 -0.86 -19.55 -43.39
CA PRO A 18 -1.12 -18.50 -44.35
C PRO A 18 -1.48 -17.16 -43.72
N ASP A 19 -1.50 -16.19 -44.63
CA ASP A 19 -1.38 -14.75 -44.51
C ASP A 19 -2.59 -13.97 -43.98
N ALA A 20 -2.28 -12.73 -43.62
CA ALA A 20 -3.16 -11.65 -43.25
C ALA A 20 -4.01 -11.08 -44.41
N ALA A 21 -5.17 -10.49 -44.07
CA ALA A 21 -5.72 -9.32 -44.75
C ALA A 21 -6.58 -8.51 -43.77
N ARG A 22 -6.11 -7.32 -43.36
CA ARG A 22 -6.58 -5.98 -43.77
C ARG A 22 -8.03 -5.64 -43.40
N GLY A 23 -8.19 -4.64 -42.52
CA GLY A 23 -9.49 -4.03 -42.22
C GLY A 23 -9.38 -2.82 -41.30
N ALA A 24 -8.62 -1.80 -41.70
CA ALA A 24 -8.61 -0.50 -41.04
C ALA A 24 -9.97 0.20 -41.18
N ARG A 25 -10.56 0.64 -40.06
CA ARG A 25 -11.55 1.73 -40.05
C ARG A 25 -11.24 2.71 -38.92
N ARG A 26 -10.48 3.73 -39.30
CA ARG A 26 -10.36 5.01 -38.59
C ARG A 26 -11.75 5.66 -38.55
N LEU A 27 -12.26 5.94 -37.35
CA LEU A 27 -13.30 6.94 -37.15
C LEU A 27 -12.62 8.20 -36.61
N ALA A 28 -12.40 9.15 -37.52
CA ALA A 28 -12.09 10.52 -37.17
C ALA A 28 -13.40 11.21 -36.76
N ARG A 29 -13.44 11.86 -35.60
CA ARG A 29 -14.38 12.94 -35.32
C ARG A 29 -13.74 14.05 -34.47
N ARG A 30 -13.52 15.15 -35.18
CA ARG A 30 -13.66 16.56 -34.81
C ARG A 30 -12.92 17.08 -33.58
N THR A 31 -11.82 17.75 -33.90
CA THR A 31 -11.40 19.02 -33.32
C THR A 31 -12.58 19.97 -33.10
N GLY A 32 -12.75 20.37 -31.83
CA GLY A 32 -13.56 21.51 -31.40
C GLY A 32 -12.62 22.46 -30.68
N ASP A 33 -12.29 23.54 -31.37
CA ASP A 33 -11.44 24.62 -30.94
C ASP A 33 -12.22 25.62 -30.05
N ARG A 34 -11.48 26.41 -29.27
CA ARG A 34 -11.86 27.64 -28.54
C ARG A 34 -12.49 27.52 -27.13
N HIS A 35 -11.75 27.94 -26.10
CA HIS A 35 -11.77 29.33 -25.62
C HIS A 35 -10.70 29.57 -24.54
N ALA A 36 -9.76 30.46 -24.87
CA ALA A 36 -8.94 31.16 -23.89
C ALA A 36 -9.81 32.20 -23.17
N GLY A 37 -9.85 32.11 -21.83
CA GLY A 37 -10.50 33.08 -20.97
C GLY A 37 -9.63 33.31 -19.73
N GLY A 38 -8.76 34.32 -19.80
CA GLY A 38 -8.00 34.80 -18.66
C GLY A 38 -8.92 35.42 -17.62
N GLY A 39 -9.12 34.70 -16.52
CA GLY A 39 -9.79 35.18 -15.32
C GLY A 39 -8.78 35.39 -14.19
N ARG A 40 -8.46 36.66 -13.93
CA ARG A 40 -7.61 37.13 -12.84
C ARG A 40 -8.24 36.75 -11.50
N LEU A 41 -7.67 35.79 -10.77
CA LEU A 41 -8.16 35.41 -9.44
C LEU A 41 -7.75 36.48 -8.42
N GLU A 42 -8.70 37.31 -7.99
CA GLU A 42 -8.50 38.24 -6.89
C GLU A 42 -8.37 37.48 -5.56
N ARG A 43 -7.34 37.85 -4.78
CA ARG A 43 -7.07 37.33 -3.45
C ARG A 43 -8.14 37.81 -2.47
N ARG A 44 -9.07 36.91 -2.09
CA ARG A 44 -9.93 37.14 -0.92
C ARG A 44 -9.19 36.81 0.37
N ALA A 45 -9.10 37.80 1.25
CA ALA A 45 -8.52 37.69 2.58
C ALA A 45 -9.20 36.59 3.40
N GLY A 46 -8.37 35.70 3.97
CA GLY A 46 -8.80 34.54 4.76
C GLY A 46 -9.43 34.93 6.10
N ARG A 47 -10.52 34.26 6.44
CA ARG A 47 -11.10 34.28 7.80
C ARG A 47 -10.25 33.40 8.73
N PRO A 48 -10.13 33.73 10.03
CA PRO A 48 -9.27 32.99 10.94
C PRO A 48 -9.82 31.58 11.24
N HIS A 49 -8.93 30.59 11.17
CA HIS A 49 -9.22 29.19 11.47
C HIS A 49 -9.64 29.01 12.94
N ARG A 50 -10.85 28.48 13.15
CA ARG A 50 -11.32 28.04 14.48
C ARG A 50 -10.58 26.75 14.87
N ARG A 51 -9.97 26.76 16.06
CA ARG A 51 -9.25 25.63 16.65
C ARG A 51 -10.15 24.38 16.73
N HIS A 52 -9.68 23.27 16.17
CA HIS A 52 -10.35 21.98 16.26
C HIS A 52 -10.24 21.42 17.68
N ARG A 53 -11.39 21.25 18.34
CA ARG A 53 -11.53 20.60 19.64
C ARG A 53 -11.38 19.09 19.44
N ARG A 54 -10.37 18.48 20.10
CA ARG A 54 -10.10 17.03 20.05
C ARG A 54 -11.36 16.24 20.42
N LEU A 55 -11.87 15.44 19.48
CA LEU A 55 -12.88 14.43 19.77
C LEU A 55 -12.18 13.20 20.35
N ARG A 56 -12.53 12.83 21.58
CA ARG A 56 -12.21 11.51 22.14
C ARG A 56 -13.21 10.51 21.58
N THR A 57 -12.76 9.58 20.73
CA THR A 57 -13.56 8.42 20.34
C THR A 57 -13.38 7.34 21.40
N ARG A 58 -14.32 7.25 22.34
CA ARG A 58 -14.53 6.00 23.08
C ARG A 58 -15.21 5.04 22.10
N GLY A 59 -14.54 3.94 21.80
CA GLY A 59 -15.12 2.81 21.09
C GLY A 59 -16.30 2.28 21.89
N GLY A 60 -17.49 2.63 21.45
CA GLY A 60 -18.73 1.96 21.79
C GLY A 60 -19.39 1.59 20.48
N VAL A 61 -19.91 0.38 20.39
CA VAL A 61 -20.99 0.11 19.45
C VAL A 61 -22.08 1.10 19.81
N VAL A 62 -22.27 2.13 18.98
CA VAL A 62 -23.45 2.99 19.09
C VAL A 62 -24.57 2.14 18.52
N SER A 63 -25.11 1.24 19.34
CA SER A 63 -26.52 0.93 19.23
C SER A 63 -27.20 2.24 19.58
N ALA A 64 -27.54 3.01 18.56
CA ALA A 64 -28.49 4.08 18.72
C ALA A 64 -29.81 3.40 19.09
N GLU A 65 -30.05 3.23 20.39
CA GLU A 65 -31.40 3.33 20.90
C GLU A 65 -32.02 4.55 20.21
N PRO A 66 -33.19 4.41 19.57
CA PRO A 66 -33.77 5.50 18.79
C PRO A 66 -34.02 6.63 19.78
N ASP A 67 -33.11 7.60 19.78
CA ASP A 67 -33.27 8.81 20.55
C ASP A 67 -34.60 9.39 20.05
N GLY A 68 -35.59 9.46 20.93
CA GLY A 68 -36.99 9.76 20.63
C GLY A 68 -37.22 11.18 20.08
N GLY A 69 -36.20 11.80 19.49
CA GLY A 69 -36.21 13.09 18.81
C GLY A 69 -36.27 13.01 17.28
N ALA A 70 -36.30 11.81 16.67
CA ALA A 70 -36.74 11.70 15.28
C ALA A 70 -38.27 11.76 15.26
N GLY A 71 -38.82 12.94 14.97
CA GLY A 71 -40.27 13.13 14.85
C GLY A 71 -40.90 12.08 13.95
N GLU A 72 -42.14 11.71 14.27
CA GLU A 72 -42.93 10.72 13.51
C GLU A 72 -42.85 11.03 12.01
N VAL A 73 -42.29 10.09 11.24
CA VAL A 73 -42.15 10.24 9.79
C VAL A 73 -43.55 10.10 9.17
N ARG A 74 -44.25 11.23 9.01
CA ARG A 74 -45.52 11.28 8.28
C ARG A 74 -45.26 11.13 6.79
N LEU A 75 -45.77 10.03 6.23
CA LEU A 75 -45.76 9.81 4.79
C LEU A 75 -46.78 10.76 4.12
N PRO A 76 -46.46 11.32 2.95
CA PRO A 76 -47.44 12.05 2.15
C PRO A 76 -48.59 11.11 1.73
N PRO A 77 -49.82 11.63 1.53
CA PRO A 77 -50.97 10.82 1.10
C PRO A 77 -50.73 9.99 -0.17
N SER A 78 -49.82 10.44 -1.04
CA SER A 78 -49.41 9.71 -2.25
C SER A 78 -48.65 8.40 -1.99
N LEU A 79 -48.19 8.17 -0.76
CA LEU A 79 -47.46 6.98 -0.34
C LEU A 79 -48.28 6.10 0.63
N GLU A 80 -49.55 6.44 0.88
CA GLU A 80 -50.45 5.60 1.68
C GLU A 80 -50.74 4.27 0.97
N GLY A 81 -50.49 3.15 1.65
CA GLY A 81 -50.72 1.80 1.10
C GLY A 81 -49.71 1.32 0.07
N VAL A 82 -48.66 2.10 -0.23
CA VAL A 82 -47.58 1.68 -1.13
C VAL A 82 -46.65 0.70 -0.40
N GLU A 83 -46.21 -0.36 -1.10
CA GLU A 83 -45.24 -1.31 -0.55
C GLU A 83 -43.95 -0.60 -0.15
N ARG A 84 -43.45 -0.91 1.06
CA ARG A 84 -42.27 -0.27 1.61
C ARG A 84 -41.02 -0.64 0.81
N VAL A 85 -40.33 0.37 0.27
CA VAL A 85 -39.03 0.19 -0.39
C VAL A 85 -38.02 -0.34 0.64
N GLN A 86 -37.47 -1.54 0.41
CA GLN A 86 -36.49 -2.17 1.29
C GLN A 86 -35.04 -1.89 0.91
N SER A 87 -34.76 -1.67 -0.38
CA SER A 87 -33.41 -1.33 -0.85
C SER A 87 -33.47 -0.43 -2.07
N VAL A 88 -32.53 0.52 -2.13
CA VAL A 88 -32.31 1.36 -3.31
C VAL A 88 -30.91 1.05 -3.81
N ARG A 89 -30.81 0.46 -5.01
CA ARG A 89 -29.54 0.28 -5.72
C ARG A 89 -29.34 1.44 -6.67
N THR A 90 -28.54 2.40 -6.25
CA THR A 90 -28.12 3.52 -7.10
C THR A 90 -26.61 3.46 -7.29
N PRO A 91 -26.07 3.70 -8.50
CA PRO A 91 -24.63 3.80 -8.69
C PRO A 91 -24.13 5.07 -7.97
N ILE A 92 -23.48 4.89 -6.82
CA ILE A 92 -22.77 5.97 -6.12
C ILE A 92 -21.38 6.06 -6.73
N ARG A 93 -21.05 7.22 -7.32
CA ARG A 93 -19.69 7.55 -7.76
C ARG A 93 -19.18 8.71 -6.91
N LEU A 94 -18.07 8.50 -6.22
CA LEU A 94 -17.40 9.53 -5.44
C LEU A 94 -16.16 10.00 -6.21
N GLU A 95 -16.08 11.30 -6.47
CA GLU A 95 -14.88 11.94 -7.03
C GLU A 95 -14.31 12.87 -5.96
N TYR A 96 -13.04 12.68 -5.61
CA TYR A 96 -12.37 13.48 -4.60
C TYR A 96 -10.89 13.66 -4.97
N ASP A 97 -10.36 14.83 -4.65
CA ASP A 97 -8.94 15.10 -4.70
C ASP A 97 -8.29 14.67 -3.38
N TYR A 98 -7.40 13.70 -3.44
CA TYR A 98 -6.59 13.31 -2.29
C TYR A 98 -5.34 14.18 -2.22
N ARG A 99 -5.11 14.80 -1.05
CA ARG A 99 -3.87 15.50 -0.73
C ARG A 99 -3.17 14.74 0.40
N PRO A 100 -1.97 14.19 0.17
CA PRO A 100 -1.17 13.58 1.23
C PRO A 100 -0.94 14.57 2.38
N SER A 101 -0.73 14.04 3.59
CA SER A 101 -0.25 14.86 4.70
C SER A 101 1.16 15.38 4.42
N ALA A 102 1.62 16.42 5.13
CA ALA A 102 2.98 16.94 4.96
C ALA A 102 4.07 15.88 5.16
N ALA A 103 3.87 14.95 6.10
CA ALA A 103 4.80 13.83 6.32
C ALA A 103 4.80 12.85 5.13
N ALA A 104 3.63 12.49 4.62
CA ALA A 104 3.52 11.62 3.45
C ALA A 104 4.07 12.31 2.18
N GLU A 105 3.89 13.62 2.05
CA GLU A 105 4.45 14.40 0.95
C GLU A 105 5.98 14.46 1.02
N SER A 106 6.57 14.69 2.20
CA SER A 106 8.03 14.62 2.39
C SER A 106 8.58 13.26 1.97
N TYR A 107 7.92 12.18 2.41
CA TYR A 107 8.31 10.81 2.08
C TYR A 107 8.28 10.52 0.58
N LEU A 108 7.20 10.92 -0.10
CA LEU A 108 7.09 10.73 -1.54
C LEU A 108 8.13 11.57 -2.31
N ARG A 109 8.43 12.80 -1.86
CA ARG A 109 9.50 13.62 -2.44
C ARG A 109 10.88 13.00 -2.23
N ALA A 110 11.17 12.46 -1.05
CA ALA A 110 12.43 11.77 -0.79
C ALA A 110 12.67 10.58 -1.74
N TYR A 111 11.61 9.91 -2.16
CA TYR A 111 11.68 8.83 -3.15
C TYR A 111 12.15 9.30 -4.53
N GLU A 112 12.04 10.59 -4.87
CA GLU A 112 12.61 11.17 -6.11
C GLU A 112 14.14 11.05 -6.12
N ASP A 113 14.76 11.08 -4.94
CA ASP A 113 16.21 11.02 -4.76
C ASP A 113 16.71 9.64 -4.30
N ARG A 114 15.90 8.58 -4.45
CA ARG A 114 16.14 7.23 -3.88
C ARG A 114 16.36 7.21 -2.36
N ARG A 115 15.76 8.16 -1.64
CA ARG A 115 15.88 8.24 -0.18
C ARG A 115 14.61 7.71 0.47
N ILE A 116 14.79 6.85 1.45
CA ILE A 116 13.70 6.35 2.29
C ILE A 116 13.76 7.07 3.62
N ILE A 117 12.69 7.76 3.98
CA ILE A 117 12.62 8.48 5.26
C ILE A 117 11.49 7.95 6.14
N GLY A 118 11.71 7.97 7.45
CA GLY A 118 10.73 7.70 8.49
C GLY A 118 10.70 8.83 9.51
N HIS A 119 9.74 8.79 10.43
CA HIS A 119 9.67 9.73 11.55
C HIS A 119 9.92 9.03 12.87
N ARG A 120 10.79 9.60 13.71
CA ARG A 120 11.09 9.11 15.05
C ARG A 120 10.08 9.61 16.07
N SER A 121 9.67 8.72 16.97
CA SER A 121 8.88 9.09 18.13
C SER A 121 9.72 9.86 19.15
N PRO A 122 9.27 11.02 19.65
CA PRO A 122 9.94 11.72 20.73
C PRO A 122 9.75 11.06 22.10
N VAL A 123 8.91 10.02 22.20
CA VAL A 123 8.59 9.36 23.48
C VAL A 123 9.56 8.22 23.77
N ASP A 124 9.86 7.39 22.78
CA ASP A 124 10.64 6.17 22.95
C ASP A 124 11.60 5.84 21.79
N GLY A 125 11.77 6.79 20.87
CA GLY A 125 12.72 6.69 19.77
C GLY A 125 12.33 5.73 18.65
N ALA A 126 11.13 5.12 18.68
CA ALA A 126 10.68 4.22 17.62
C ALA A 126 10.52 4.97 16.28
N VAL A 127 11.05 4.41 15.19
CA VAL A 127 10.99 5.01 13.85
C VAL A 127 9.86 4.39 13.02
N PHE A 128 8.98 5.22 12.47
CA PHE A 128 7.84 4.79 11.67
C PHE A 128 8.00 5.10 10.18
N ILE A 129 7.73 4.08 9.35
CA ILE A 129 7.70 4.16 7.90
C ILE A 129 6.42 3.48 7.37
N PRO A 130 5.71 4.08 6.38
CA PRO A 130 5.82 5.47 5.95
C PRO A 130 5.51 6.45 7.09
N PRO A 131 6.11 7.65 7.10
CA PRO A 131 5.88 8.63 8.15
C PRO A 131 4.46 9.19 8.08
N ARG A 132 3.83 9.35 9.25
CA ARG A 132 2.46 9.89 9.37
C ARG A 132 2.40 11.28 10.01
N GLY A 133 3.52 11.77 10.53
CA GLY A 133 3.57 13.01 11.32
C GLY A 133 3.02 12.87 12.75
N VAL A 134 2.57 11.68 13.14
CA VAL A 134 2.13 11.36 14.50
C VAL A 134 2.63 9.97 14.90
N ASP A 135 2.97 9.79 16.18
CA ASP A 135 3.19 8.47 16.76
C ASP A 135 1.83 7.80 16.97
N PRO A 136 1.55 6.64 16.34
CA PRO A 136 0.29 5.90 16.55
C PRO A 136 0.03 5.45 17.97
N ARG A 137 1.07 5.17 18.76
CA ARG A 137 0.95 4.58 20.09
C ARG A 137 0.66 5.65 21.12
N HIS A 138 1.35 6.79 21.00
CA HIS A 138 1.27 7.88 21.98
C HIS A 138 0.39 9.05 21.52
N GLY A 139 0.04 9.14 20.24
CA GLY A 139 -0.74 10.25 19.68
C GLY A 139 -0.02 11.61 19.72
N THR A 140 1.31 11.58 19.82
CA THR A 140 2.19 12.76 19.82
C THR A 140 2.61 13.11 18.39
N ALA A 141 2.87 14.38 18.12
CA ALA A 141 3.39 14.78 16.82
C ALA A 141 4.84 14.31 16.68
N THR A 142 5.20 13.80 15.51
CA THR A 142 6.56 13.35 15.17
C THR A 142 7.08 14.22 14.03
N THR A 143 8.15 14.98 14.28
CA THR A 143 8.78 15.88 13.30
C THR A 143 10.25 15.55 13.05
N ASP A 144 10.82 14.61 13.82
CA ASP A 144 12.19 14.16 13.65
C ASP A 144 12.26 13.17 12.47
N GLU A 145 12.80 13.63 11.35
CA GLU A 145 12.96 12.87 10.12
C GLU A 145 14.26 12.07 10.17
N VAL A 146 14.17 10.77 9.89
CA VAL A 146 15.30 9.84 9.91
C VAL A 146 15.38 9.15 8.56
N GLU A 147 16.53 9.23 7.92
CA GLU A 147 16.81 8.44 6.72
C GLU A 147 17.08 6.99 7.10
N LEU A 148 16.44 6.07 6.38
CA LEU A 148 16.53 4.64 6.56
C LEU A 148 17.26 4.03 5.35
N PRO A 149 18.04 2.95 5.56
CA PRO A 149 18.65 2.24 4.45
C PRO A 149 17.59 1.57 3.59
N ASP A 150 17.97 1.22 2.37
CA ASP A 150 17.16 0.42 1.45
C ASP A 150 17.37 -1.09 1.64
N THR A 151 17.88 -1.48 2.81
CA THR A 151 18.05 -2.85 3.28
C THR A 151 17.12 -3.14 4.45
N GLY A 152 16.75 -4.41 4.59
CA GLY A 152 15.89 -4.87 5.66
C GLY A 152 15.69 -6.36 5.63
N HIS A 153 14.59 -6.81 6.23
CA HIS A 153 14.21 -8.21 6.28
C HIS A 153 12.71 -8.42 6.08
N VAL A 154 12.36 -9.64 5.68
CA VAL A 154 10.97 -10.11 5.58
C VAL A 154 10.45 -10.44 6.98
N GLY A 155 9.45 -9.70 7.48
CA GLY A 155 8.88 -9.99 8.78
C GLY A 155 7.69 -10.95 8.78
N ASN A 156 6.88 -10.90 7.73
CA ASN A 156 5.92 -11.94 7.37
C ASN A 156 5.57 -11.82 5.89
N PHE A 157 4.96 -12.85 5.31
CA PHE A 157 4.62 -12.84 3.89
C PHE A 157 3.43 -13.75 3.55
N CYS A 158 2.91 -13.57 2.34
CA CYS A 158 1.89 -14.40 1.73
C CYS A 158 2.26 -14.72 0.28
N VAL A 159 2.08 -15.97 -0.14
CA VAL A 159 2.26 -16.41 -1.53
C VAL A 159 0.90 -16.44 -2.23
N THR A 160 0.69 -15.52 -3.17
CA THR A 160 -0.58 -15.36 -3.88
C THR A 160 -0.55 -16.08 -5.22
N HIS A 161 -1.50 -16.99 -5.40
CA HIS A 161 -1.68 -17.80 -6.62
C HIS A 161 -2.85 -17.35 -7.49
N LEU A 162 -3.63 -16.37 -7.02
CA LEU A 162 -4.82 -15.88 -7.72
C LEU A 162 -4.60 -14.45 -8.21
N PRO A 163 -5.02 -14.12 -9.44
CA PRO A 163 -4.85 -12.79 -9.98
C PRO A 163 -5.78 -11.80 -9.26
N ILE A 164 -5.30 -10.58 -9.04
CA ILE A 164 -6.14 -9.46 -8.59
C ILE A 164 -6.76 -8.80 -9.83
N PRO A 165 -8.11 -8.72 -9.94
CA PRO A 165 -8.75 -8.04 -11.06
C PRO A 165 -8.22 -6.62 -11.24
N GLY A 166 -7.70 -6.31 -12.44
CA GLY A 166 -7.16 -4.99 -12.78
C GLY A 166 -5.64 -4.83 -12.60
N ARG A 167 -4.95 -5.74 -11.87
CA ARG A 167 -3.49 -5.73 -11.73
C ARG A 167 -2.85 -6.82 -12.60
N LYS A 168 -2.53 -6.47 -13.84
CA LYS A 168 -1.93 -7.39 -14.83
C LYS A 168 -0.39 -7.44 -14.76
N ASP A 169 0.21 -6.55 -13.98
CA ASP A 169 1.64 -6.42 -13.72
C ASP A 169 2.18 -7.47 -12.74
N LEU A 170 1.29 -8.16 -12.02
CA LEU A 170 1.65 -9.20 -11.05
C LEU A 170 1.66 -10.57 -11.74
N GLU A 171 2.83 -11.19 -11.79
CA GLU A 171 3.02 -12.55 -12.30
C GLU A 171 2.74 -13.57 -11.20
N LEU A 172 2.03 -14.65 -11.51
CA LEU A 172 1.65 -15.67 -10.54
C LEU A 172 2.62 -16.86 -10.57
N PRO A 173 2.94 -17.46 -9.39
CA PRO A 173 2.69 -16.93 -8.05
C PRO A 173 3.60 -15.75 -7.72
N TYR A 174 3.15 -14.84 -6.85
CA TYR A 174 4.00 -13.77 -6.30
C TYR A 174 3.97 -13.74 -4.78
N VAL A 175 5.01 -13.15 -4.19
CA VAL A 175 5.12 -12.95 -2.74
C VAL A 175 4.91 -11.48 -2.38
N SER A 176 3.92 -11.23 -1.53
CA SER A 176 3.77 -9.96 -0.83
C SER A 176 4.23 -10.12 0.60
N ALA A 177 5.12 -9.25 1.06
CA ALA A 177 5.73 -9.33 2.38
C ALA A 177 5.65 -8.00 3.12
N TRP A 178 5.61 -8.07 4.44
CA TRP A 178 5.93 -6.92 5.29
C TRP A 178 7.46 -6.82 5.39
N ILE A 179 8.01 -5.75 4.81
CA ILE A 179 9.44 -5.45 4.82
C ILE A 179 9.74 -4.52 5.98
N HIS A 180 10.64 -4.95 6.85
CA HIS A 180 11.15 -4.17 7.98
C HIS A 180 12.55 -3.68 7.65
N LEU A 181 12.68 -2.37 7.41
CA LEU A 181 13.99 -1.76 7.17
C LEU A 181 14.83 -1.76 8.43
N ASP A 182 16.14 -1.78 8.25
CA ASP A 182 17.06 -1.68 9.37
C ASP A 182 16.90 -0.32 10.07
N GLY A 183 16.66 -0.34 11.38
CA GLY A 183 16.33 0.85 12.17
C GLY A 183 14.84 1.25 12.17
N ALA A 184 13.99 0.62 11.35
CA ALA A 184 12.55 0.84 11.40
C ALA A 184 11.88 -0.01 12.50
N ALA A 185 10.91 0.58 13.21
CA ALA A 185 10.17 -0.13 14.26
C ALA A 185 8.94 -0.88 13.72
N VAL A 186 8.52 -0.58 12.48
CA VAL A 186 7.39 -1.21 11.79
C VAL A 186 7.77 -1.51 10.35
N GLY A 187 7.12 -2.53 9.78
CA GLY A 187 7.28 -2.86 8.37
C GLY A 187 6.25 -2.15 7.49
N PHE A 188 6.42 -2.27 6.18
CA PHE A 188 5.42 -1.90 5.18
C PHE A 188 5.33 -2.95 4.07
N LEU A 189 4.26 -2.91 3.29
CA LEU A 189 4.01 -3.91 2.27
C LEU A 189 4.94 -3.70 1.06
N GLY A 190 5.65 -4.75 0.66
CA GLY A 190 6.48 -4.81 -0.54
C GLY A 190 6.32 -6.13 -1.28
N LEU A 191 6.72 -6.17 -2.55
CA LEU A 191 6.82 -7.41 -3.34
C LEU A 191 8.21 -7.99 -3.21
N VAL A 192 8.33 -9.29 -2.94
CA VAL A 192 9.62 -10.00 -2.96
C VAL A 192 9.77 -10.73 -4.28
N ARG A 193 10.89 -10.53 -4.97
CA ARG A 193 11.26 -11.21 -6.22
C ARG A 193 12.77 -11.50 -6.23
N GLY A 194 13.28 -12.15 -7.27
CA GLY A 194 14.69 -12.53 -7.38
C GLY A 194 15.03 -13.91 -6.78
N CYS A 195 14.04 -14.60 -6.20
CA CYS A 195 14.12 -16.00 -5.77
C CYS A 195 12.80 -16.74 -6.06
N ALA A 196 12.80 -18.06 -5.92
CA ALA A 196 11.58 -18.85 -6.01
C ALA A 196 10.67 -18.56 -4.81
N THR A 197 9.35 -18.63 -5.02
CA THR A 197 8.38 -18.22 -3.98
C THR A 197 8.40 -19.11 -2.74
N ASP A 198 8.86 -20.36 -2.87
CA ASP A 198 9.04 -21.33 -1.79
C ASP A 198 10.38 -21.17 -1.04
N GLU A 199 11.29 -20.33 -1.54
CA GLU A 199 12.55 -19.99 -0.86
C GLU A 199 12.39 -18.83 0.12
N VAL A 200 11.30 -18.04 0.02
CA VAL A 200 11.07 -16.89 0.91
C VAL A 200 10.81 -17.36 2.34
N ARG A 201 11.50 -16.73 3.30
CA ARG A 201 11.44 -17.07 4.72
C ARG A 201 11.24 -15.81 5.56
N ILE A 202 10.63 -15.97 6.73
CA ILE A 202 10.65 -14.93 7.76
C ILE A 202 12.10 -14.75 8.22
N GLY A 203 12.55 -13.51 8.34
CA GLY A 203 13.93 -13.15 8.65
C GLY A 203 14.82 -12.93 7.43
N MET A 204 14.42 -13.37 6.24
CA MET A 204 15.22 -13.26 5.02
C MET A 204 15.64 -11.82 4.76
N ARG A 205 16.95 -11.60 4.61
CA ARG A 205 17.56 -10.31 4.31
C ARG A 205 17.28 -9.91 2.87
N VAL A 206 16.82 -8.68 2.68
CA VAL A 206 16.42 -8.15 1.38
C VAL A 206 16.92 -6.73 1.19
N ARG A 207 17.07 -6.33 -0.08
CA ARG A 207 17.35 -4.96 -0.48
C ARG A 207 16.40 -4.48 -1.57
N ALA A 208 16.14 -3.18 -1.60
CA ALA A 208 15.27 -2.59 -2.60
C ALA A 208 15.89 -2.66 -3.99
N VAL A 209 15.05 -2.94 -4.99
CA VAL A 209 15.37 -2.75 -6.40
C VAL A 209 14.62 -1.54 -6.89
N TRP A 210 15.35 -0.46 -7.16
CA TRP A 210 14.81 0.81 -7.60
C TRP A 210 14.62 0.85 -9.12
N LYS A 211 13.69 1.71 -9.57
CA LYS A 211 13.63 2.16 -10.96
C LYS A 211 14.95 2.84 -11.37
N PRO A 212 15.27 2.89 -12.68
CA PRO A 212 16.31 3.76 -13.23
C PRO A 212 16.15 5.22 -12.77
N ASP A 213 17.25 5.95 -12.61
CA ASP A 213 17.26 7.31 -12.05
C ASP A 213 16.37 8.29 -12.82
N ASP A 214 16.27 8.12 -14.14
CA ASP A 214 15.45 8.96 -15.04
C ASP A 214 13.94 8.66 -14.96
N GLU A 215 13.55 7.57 -14.31
CA GLU A 215 12.15 7.18 -14.09
C GLU A 215 11.66 7.43 -12.66
N LEU A 216 12.52 7.96 -11.78
CA LEU A 216 12.15 8.31 -10.42
C LEU A 216 11.19 9.51 -10.42
N GLY A 217 10.19 9.45 -9.55
CA GLY A 217 9.27 10.56 -9.28
C GLY A 217 8.71 10.50 -7.87
N ALA A 218 7.86 11.45 -7.48
CA ALA A 218 7.26 11.46 -6.13
C ALA A 218 6.21 10.34 -5.92
N THR A 219 6.65 9.08 -5.94
CA THR A 219 5.80 7.89 -5.85
C THR A 219 6.49 6.75 -5.12
N ALA A 220 5.73 6.03 -4.29
CA ALA A 220 6.19 4.80 -3.66
C ALA A 220 6.43 3.66 -4.69
N GLU A 221 5.94 3.81 -5.92
CA GLU A 221 6.17 2.86 -7.02
C GLU A 221 7.62 2.89 -7.55
N ASN A 222 8.51 3.74 -7.02
CA ASN A 222 9.92 3.74 -7.42
C ASN A 222 10.67 2.48 -6.98
N ILE A 223 10.23 1.81 -5.91
CA ILE A 223 10.75 0.50 -5.54
C ILE A 223 9.94 -0.55 -6.32
N LEU A 224 10.62 -1.24 -7.24
CA LEU A 224 10.00 -2.25 -8.09
C LEU A 224 9.68 -3.54 -7.32
N HIS A 225 10.63 -3.97 -6.49
CA HIS A 225 10.53 -5.13 -5.61
C HIS A 225 11.70 -5.14 -4.63
N TRP A 226 11.69 -6.11 -3.73
CA TRP A 226 12.75 -6.43 -2.78
C TRP A 226 13.37 -7.76 -3.19
N GLU A 227 14.69 -7.82 -3.28
CA GLU A 227 15.39 -9.05 -3.63
C GLU A 227 16.30 -9.53 -2.51
N PRO A 228 16.50 -10.86 -2.35
CA PRO A 228 17.36 -11.41 -1.31
C PRO A 228 18.80 -10.91 -1.46
N THR A 229 19.44 -10.56 -0.34
CA THR A 229 20.86 -10.18 -0.33
C THR A 229 21.79 -11.40 -0.24
N GLY A 230 21.30 -12.52 0.28
CA GLY A 230 22.09 -13.71 0.58
C GLY A 230 22.78 -13.69 1.95
N GLU A 231 22.62 -12.60 2.70
CA GLU A 231 23.01 -12.53 4.12
C GLU A 231 22.20 -13.51 4.98
N PRO A 232 22.72 -13.94 6.14
CA PRO A 232 22.00 -14.78 7.08
C PRO A 232 20.65 -14.18 7.50
N ASP A 233 19.64 -15.05 7.65
CA ASP A 233 18.31 -14.63 8.05
C ASP A 233 18.33 -14.05 9.48
N VAL A 234 17.57 -12.99 9.71
CA VAL A 234 17.28 -12.48 11.07
C VAL A 234 16.46 -13.53 11.83
N PRO A 235 16.76 -13.83 13.10
CA PRO A 235 15.97 -14.79 13.86
C PRO A 235 14.49 -14.40 13.93
N VAL A 236 13.61 -15.39 13.90
CA VAL A 236 12.15 -15.20 13.74
C VAL A 236 11.55 -14.34 14.85
N GLU A 237 12.05 -14.45 16.07
CA GLU A 237 11.65 -13.67 17.23
C GLU A 237 11.95 -12.16 17.09
N TRP A 238 12.91 -11.80 16.23
CA TRP A 238 13.34 -10.42 15.96
C TRP A 238 12.85 -9.87 14.61
N ALA A 239 12.32 -10.73 13.75
CA ALA A 239 11.90 -10.39 12.38
C ALA A 239 10.58 -9.58 12.32
N GLY A 240 9.95 -9.26 13.46
CA GLY A 240 8.62 -8.64 13.50
C GLY A 240 8.59 -7.12 13.77
N ASN A 241 7.39 -6.62 14.04
CA ASN A 241 7.20 -5.23 14.48
C ASN A 241 7.82 -5.01 15.86
N ARG A 242 8.92 -4.26 15.92
CA ARG A 242 9.62 -3.91 17.17
C ARG A 242 8.93 -2.80 17.95
N ALA A 243 8.09 -1.98 17.30
CA ALA A 243 7.40 -0.85 17.92
C ALA A 243 6.50 -1.24 19.12
N PHE A 244 6.07 -2.49 19.23
CA PHE A 244 5.20 -2.94 20.32
C PHE A 244 5.93 -3.73 21.41
N LEU A 245 7.22 -4.03 21.20
CA LEU A 245 8.06 -4.73 22.16
C LEU A 245 8.79 -3.75 23.10
N ARG A 246 9.16 -2.56 22.60
CA ARG A 246 9.72 -1.48 23.43
C ARG A 246 8.68 -1.02 24.46
N GLY A 247 8.94 -1.32 25.74
CA GLY A 247 8.07 -0.98 26.88
C GLY A 247 7.27 -2.14 27.49
N GLN A 248 7.39 -3.38 26.99
CA GLN A 248 6.87 -4.55 27.71
C GLN A 248 7.83 -4.92 28.85
N ALA A 249 7.37 -4.79 30.09
CA ALA A 249 8.09 -5.22 31.29
C ALA A 249 8.45 -6.72 31.17
N GLY A 250 9.72 -7.00 30.87
CA GLY A 250 10.24 -8.35 30.64
C GLY A 250 11.34 -8.46 29.59
N LEU A 251 11.53 -7.45 28.75
CA LEU A 251 12.70 -7.31 27.86
C LEU A 251 13.41 -6.02 28.27
N GLU A 252 14.26 -6.11 29.29
CA GLU A 252 14.99 -4.98 29.86
C GLU A 252 15.87 -4.28 28.80
N ASP A 253 16.06 -2.97 28.99
CA ASP A 253 16.81 -1.99 28.19
C ASP A 253 18.32 -2.31 28.02
N GLY A 254 18.65 -3.53 27.59
CA GLY A 254 20.03 -4.02 27.50
C GLY A 254 20.32 -4.98 26.35
N ALA A 255 19.39 -5.19 25.41
CA ALA A 255 19.76 -5.75 24.12
C ALA A 255 20.24 -4.57 23.26
N ASP A 256 21.56 -4.40 23.18
CA ASP A 256 22.20 -3.54 22.20
C ASP A 256 21.49 -3.69 20.84
N ASP A 257 21.33 -2.57 20.13
CA ASP A 257 20.74 -2.47 18.78
C ASP A 257 21.53 -3.26 17.70
N GLU A 258 22.29 -4.28 18.10
CA GLU A 258 23.04 -5.18 17.25
C GLU A 258 22.16 -6.40 16.96
N VAL A 259 21.71 -6.50 15.71
CA VAL A 259 21.28 -7.80 15.18
C VAL A 259 22.48 -8.73 15.37
N PRO A 260 22.37 -9.83 16.11
CA PRO A 260 23.52 -10.70 16.31
C PRO A 260 24.05 -11.15 14.95
N ASP A 261 25.31 -10.83 14.67
CA ASP A 261 26.03 -11.30 13.49
C ASP A 261 25.98 -12.84 13.52
N ALA A 262 25.41 -13.43 12.48
CA ALA A 262 25.33 -14.87 12.28
C ALA A 262 26.42 -15.34 11.29
#